data_AF-A0A966C613-F1
#
_entry.id   AF-A0A966C613-F1
#
_cell.length_a   1.000
_cell.length_b   1.000
_cell.length_c   1.000
_cell.angle_alpha   90.00
_cell.angle_beta   90.00
_cell.angle_gamma   90.00
#
_symmetry.space_group_name_H-M   'P 1'
#
loop_
_entity.id
_entity.type
_entity.pdbx_description
1 polymer ?
#
loop_
_entity_poly.entity_id
_entity_poly.type
_entity_poly.pdbx_seq_one_letter_code
_entity_poly.pdbx_strand_id
1 'polypeptide(L)'
;MNRRHRLIDPASGDAGVTSGPAERHILGIFLALAVAVPALAVAPATSALPATFDTPGSVSSAATPAPVNPATAPARNAGSGAHTRAFAAVPGPDAIYLQLTDRWALRGDGRLIHEQSSRLQLNSYLAINRGWGESKITWDPAVETFEVLTDRTVLPSGAIVDAPANAVVDDQPPAAHGQPLWSHLRRKVIVHTALEPGAVIEQTWRVTRRADATPWLEAAEPLYLDIPVRERLIEVDVAGREPVWQVTTPVPGMDLAPERHGT
;
A
#
# COMPACT_ATOMS: atom_id res chain seq x y z
N MET A 1 6.57 -29.94 1.59
CA MET A 1 7.76 -29.75 2.45
C MET A 1 7.94 -28.24 2.58
N ASN A 2 7.56 -27.64 3.72
CA ASN A 2 7.65 -26.18 3.92
C ASN A 2 9.13 -25.76 3.96
N ARG A 3 9.61 -24.98 2.97
CA ARG A 3 10.90 -24.30 3.07
C ARG A 3 10.66 -22.84 3.47
N ARG A 4 11.34 -22.41 4.53
CA ARG A 4 11.41 -21.00 4.98
C ARG A 4 12.67 -20.38 4.41
N HIS A 5 12.54 -19.26 3.70
CA HIS A 5 13.68 -18.53 3.16
C HIS A 5 13.81 -17.20 3.90
N ARG A 6 14.75 -17.14 4.86
CA ARG A 6 15.02 -15.95 5.68
C ARG A 6 16.07 -15.09 4.99
N LEU A 7 15.72 -13.85 4.63
CA LEU A 7 16.70 -12.83 4.22
C LEU A 7 16.89 -11.85 5.38
N ILE A 8 18.12 -11.73 5.89
CA ILE A 8 18.50 -10.78 6.94
C ILE A 8 19.31 -9.67 6.25
N ASP A 9 18.95 -8.42 6.47
CA ASP A 9 19.76 -7.27 6.03
C ASP A 9 21.09 -7.24 6.83
N PRO A 10 22.26 -7.35 6.17
CA PRO A 10 23.56 -7.29 6.85
C PRO A 10 23.90 -5.91 7.44
N ALA A 11 23.13 -4.85 7.17
CA ALA A 11 23.42 -3.47 7.59
C ALA A 11 23.11 -3.16 9.08
N SER A 12 23.07 -4.16 9.96
CA SER A 12 22.90 -3.96 11.42
C SER A 12 24.21 -4.11 12.23
N GLY A 13 25.37 -4.09 11.55
CA GLY A 13 26.68 -4.04 12.18
C GLY A 13 27.24 -2.62 12.29
N ASP A 14 27.51 -2.20 13.53
CA ASP A 14 28.16 -0.94 13.89
C ASP A 14 29.59 -0.86 13.30
N ALA A 15 29.85 0.06 12.36
CA ALA A 15 31.18 0.58 12.04
C ALA A 15 31.13 1.77 11.04
N GLY A 16 31.62 2.93 11.49
CA GLY A 16 32.51 3.77 10.68
C GLY A 16 31.91 4.73 9.64
N VAL A 17 31.99 6.03 9.95
CA VAL A 17 31.76 7.20 9.08
C VAL A 17 32.54 7.12 7.76
N THR A 18 31.88 7.35 6.61
CA THR A 18 32.34 8.24 5.53
C THR A 18 31.16 8.83 4.75
N SER A 19 31.20 10.15 4.54
CA SER A 19 30.23 11.00 3.85
C SER A 19 30.35 10.97 2.31
N GLY A 20 29.22 10.94 1.61
CA GLY A 20 29.09 11.19 0.16
C GLY A 20 27.63 11.07 -0.29
N PRO A 21 27.15 11.83 -1.32
CA PRO A 21 25.72 12.11 -1.50
C PRO A 21 24.98 10.88 -2.02
N ALA A 22 23.93 10.47 -1.31
CA ALA A 22 23.04 9.39 -1.72
C ALA A 22 21.99 9.95 -2.70
N GLU A 23 22.25 9.83 -4.00
CA GLU A 23 21.20 9.90 -5.01
C GLU A 23 20.29 8.68 -4.87
N ARG A 24 19.01 8.94 -4.59
CA ARG A 24 17.97 7.93 -4.37
C ARG A 24 17.22 7.69 -5.66
N HIS A 25 17.45 6.54 -6.30
CA HIS A 25 16.63 6.09 -7.43
C HIS A 25 15.54 5.13 -6.95
N ILE A 26 14.30 5.47 -7.34
CA ILE A 26 13.05 4.75 -7.07
C ILE A 26 12.97 3.53 -8.00
N LEU A 27 12.59 2.37 -7.46
CA LEU A 27 12.60 1.11 -8.18
C LEU A 27 11.24 0.41 -8.13
N GLY A 28 10.60 0.27 -9.30
CA GLY A 28 9.41 -0.57 -9.51
C GLY A 28 9.75 -1.80 -10.37
N ILE A 29 9.17 -2.95 -10.04
CA ILE A 29 9.42 -4.26 -10.66
C ILE A 29 8.22 -4.65 -11.53
N PHE A 30 8.45 -5.20 -12.73
CA PHE A 30 7.42 -5.80 -13.59
C PHE A 30 7.64 -7.32 -13.75
N LEU A 31 6.52 -8.05 -13.81
CA LEU A 31 6.40 -9.48 -14.04
C LEU A 31 5.80 -9.73 -15.43
N ALA A 32 6.37 -10.66 -16.19
CA ALA A 32 5.69 -11.23 -17.36
C ALA A 32 6.11 -12.69 -17.55
N LEU A 33 5.14 -13.59 -17.68
CA LEU A 33 5.37 -14.92 -18.25
C LEU A 33 4.24 -15.24 -19.25
N ALA A 34 4.62 -15.47 -20.50
CA ALA A 34 3.71 -15.89 -21.56
C ALA A 34 3.68 -17.43 -21.65
N VAL A 35 2.49 -18.02 -21.67
CA VAL A 35 2.26 -19.37 -22.17
C VAL A 35 1.13 -19.31 -23.19
N ALA A 36 1.40 -19.81 -24.40
CA ALA A 36 0.52 -19.76 -25.56
C ALA A 36 -0.79 -20.54 -25.32
N VAL A 37 -1.92 -19.90 -25.66
CA VAL A 37 -3.25 -20.52 -25.75
C VAL A 37 -3.67 -20.50 -27.23
N PRO A 38 -4.16 -21.61 -27.82
CA PRO A 38 -4.60 -21.62 -29.21
C PRO A 38 -5.87 -20.76 -29.39
N ALA A 39 -5.90 -20.02 -30.49
CA ALA A 39 -6.91 -19.04 -30.83
C ALA A 39 -8.32 -19.62 -30.92
N LEU A 40 -9.27 -19.02 -30.20
CA LEU A 40 -10.70 -19.15 -30.47
C LEU A 40 -11.20 -17.80 -31.02
N ALA A 41 -11.68 -17.83 -32.26
CA ALA A 41 -12.14 -16.66 -32.99
C ALA A 41 -13.43 -16.09 -32.38
N VAL A 42 -13.41 -14.79 -32.04
CA VAL A 42 -14.61 -14.00 -31.72
C VAL A 42 -14.72 -12.89 -32.76
N ALA A 43 -15.84 -12.86 -33.47
CA ALA A 43 -16.17 -11.88 -34.50
C ALA A 43 -16.45 -10.49 -33.89
N PRO A 44 -16.19 -9.39 -34.62
CA PRO A 44 -16.38 -8.03 -34.11
C PRO A 44 -17.86 -7.65 -34.08
N ALA A 45 -18.36 -7.24 -32.91
CA ALA A 45 -19.62 -6.53 -32.79
C ALA A 45 -19.37 -5.02 -33.00
N THR A 46 -19.83 -4.54 -34.15
CA THR A 46 -19.92 -3.11 -34.49
C THR A 46 -21.03 -2.47 -33.68
N SER A 47 -20.74 -1.42 -32.91
CA SER A 47 -21.76 -0.48 -32.46
C SER A 47 -21.20 0.93 -32.47
N ALA A 48 -21.53 1.67 -33.52
CA ALA A 48 -21.50 3.13 -33.53
C ALA A 48 -22.70 3.66 -32.73
N LEU A 49 -22.58 4.88 -32.20
CA LEU A 49 -23.60 5.95 -32.19
C LEU A 49 -23.03 7.21 -31.49
N PRO A 50 -23.63 8.41 -31.67
CA PRO A 50 -22.92 9.58 -32.22
C PRO A 50 -22.60 10.65 -31.18
N ALA A 51 -21.83 11.63 -31.65
CA ALA A 51 -21.51 12.87 -30.96
C ALA A 51 -22.67 13.90 -30.97
N THR A 52 -22.62 14.76 -29.94
CA THR A 52 -22.85 16.22 -29.93
C THR A 52 -24.18 16.83 -29.47
N PHE A 53 -24.02 17.99 -28.78
CA PHE A 53 -24.93 19.10 -28.42
C PHE A 53 -25.85 18.88 -27.20
N ASP A 54 -26.07 19.81 -26.25
CA ASP A 54 -25.76 21.24 -26.19
C ASP A 54 -25.81 21.78 -24.73
N THR A 55 -25.18 22.94 -24.50
CA THR A 55 -25.20 23.72 -23.24
C THR A 55 -26.38 24.69 -23.22
N PRO A 56 -26.91 25.08 -22.04
CA PRO A 56 -27.40 26.45 -21.92
C PRO A 56 -26.97 27.17 -20.63
N GLY A 57 -26.59 28.44 -20.81
CA GLY A 57 -27.35 29.53 -20.19
C GLY A 57 -26.84 30.08 -18.86
N SER A 58 -26.02 31.12 -18.97
CA SER A 58 -25.72 32.13 -17.96
C SER A 58 -26.98 32.83 -17.40
N VAL A 59 -27.01 33.05 -16.08
CA VAL A 59 -27.77 34.15 -15.44
C VAL A 59 -26.88 34.85 -14.40
N SER A 60 -26.99 36.17 -14.37
CA SER A 60 -26.08 37.13 -13.74
C SER A 60 -26.67 37.78 -12.48
N SER A 61 -25.80 38.02 -11.49
CA SER A 61 -25.69 39.18 -10.56
C SER A 61 -26.80 39.55 -9.55
N ALA A 62 -26.42 39.56 -8.26
CA ALA A 62 -26.59 40.63 -7.24
C ALA A 62 -26.11 40.07 -5.87
N ALA A 63 -25.44 40.74 -4.92
CA ALA A 63 -24.96 42.09 -4.73
C ALA A 63 -23.83 42.06 -3.67
N THR A 64 -22.88 43.00 -3.77
CA THR A 64 -21.74 43.22 -2.85
C THR A 64 -22.17 43.99 -1.59
N PRO A 65 -21.71 43.62 -0.37
CA PRO A 65 -21.65 44.56 0.75
C PRO A 65 -20.28 45.25 0.87
N ALA A 66 -20.35 46.53 1.22
CA ALA A 66 -19.28 47.53 1.28
C ALA A 66 -18.16 47.24 2.32
N PRO A 67 -16.97 47.86 2.18
CA PRO A 67 -15.80 47.61 3.02
C PRO A 67 -15.92 48.26 4.40
N VAL A 68 -15.57 47.52 5.45
CA VAL A 68 -15.49 48.04 6.83
C VAL A 68 -14.04 48.44 7.12
N ASN A 69 -13.84 49.72 7.47
CA ASN A 69 -12.53 50.31 7.80
C ASN A 69 -11.93 49.73 9.10
N PRO A 70 -10.59 49.69 9.23
CA PRO A 70 -9.91 49.08 10.36
C PRO A 70 -9.72 50.10 11.50
N ALA A 71 -10.31 49.85 12.67
CA ALA A 71 -9.96 50.58 13.88
C ALA A 71 -10.08 49.68 15.13
N THR A 72 -8.92 49.53 15.78
CA THR A 72 -8.76 49.24 17.22
C THR A 72 -9.01 47.81 17.68
N ALA A 73 -8.01 46.94 17.47
CA ALA A 73 -7.82 45.74 18.29
C ALA A 73 -7.08 46.12 19.59
N PRO A 74 -7.56 45.75 20.80
CA PRO A 74 -6.79 45.92 22.02
C PRO A 74 -5.63 44.92 22.06
N ALA A 75 -4.45 45.41 22.43
CA ALA A 75 -3.22 44.62 22.57
C ALA A 75 -3.43 43.44 23.51
N ARG A 76 -3.31 42.20 22.99
CA ARG A 76 -3.13 41.02 23.83
C ARG A 76 -1.65 40.89 24.16
N ASN A 77 -1.38 40.94 25.46
CA ASN A 77 -0.08 40.78 26.08
C ASN A 77 0.77 39.67 25.44
N ALA A 78 1.99 40.03 25.06
CA ALA A 78 3.06 39.12 24.70
C ALA A 78 3.55 38.37 25.96
N GLY A 79 2.89 37.25 26.25
CA GLY A 79 3.45 36.17 27.06
C GLY A 79 4.32 35.27 26.18
N SER A 80 5.52 35.73 25.86
CA SER A 80 6.56 34.93 25.20
C SER A 80 7.10 33.91 26.20
N GLY A 81 6.89 32.62 25.95
CA GLY A 81 7.53 31.56 26.73
C GLY A 81 6.85 30.20 26.77
N ALA A 82 6.08 29.82 25.75
CA ALA A 82 5.76 28.42 25.53
C ALA A 82 6.19 28.07 24.11
N HIS A 83 7.45 27.70 23.94
CA HIS A 83 7.82 26.89 22.79
C HIS A 83 6.85 25.70 22.80
N THR A 84 5.99 25.61 21.78
CA THR A 84 5.25 24.39 21.47
C THR A 84 6.22 23.24 21.68
N ARG A 85 5.98 22.37 22.68
CA ARG A 85 6.80 21.17 22.87
C ARG A 85 6.83 20.51 21.51
N ALA A 86 8.00 20.53 20.86
CA ALA A 86 8.18 19.78 19.63
C ALA A 86 7.78 18.35 19.97
N PHE A 87 6.75 17.87 19.29
CA PHE A 87 6.30 16.50 19.41
C PHE A 87 7.51 15.58 19.24
N ALA A 88 7.89 14.87 20.29
CA ALA A 88 9.11 14.10 20.30
C ALA A 88 8.96 12.89 19.37
N ALA A 89 9.67 12.91 18.24
CA ALA A 89 9.85 11.73 17.39
C ALA A 89 10.89 10.80 18.03
N VAL A 90 10.77 9.51 17.76
CA VAL A 90 11.81 8.52 18.09
C VAL A 90 12.94 8.64 17.05
N PRO A 91 14.22 8.64 17.45
CA PRO A 91 15.33 8.69 16.49
C PRO A 91 15.29 7.53 15.49
N GLY A 92 15.67 7.81 14.24
CA GLY A 92 15.73 6.81 13.15
C GLY A 92 14.81 7.16 11.99
N PRO A 93 14.50 6.18 11.11
CA PRO A 93 13.56 6.38 10.01
C PRO A 93 12.14 6.63 10.56
N ASP A 94 11.32 7.36 9.82
CA ASP A 94 9.93 7.66 10.19
C ASP A 94 9.11 6.40 10.46
N ALA A 95 9.37 5.32 9.72
CA ALA A 95 8.81 3.99 9.96
C ALA A 95 9.81 2.90 9.57
N ILE A 96 9.66 1.72 10.16
CA ILE A 96 10.47 0.53 9.84
C ILE A 96 9.65 -0.73 10.03
N TYR A 97 9.65 -1.62 9.03
CA TYR A 97 9.17 -2.98 9.22
C TYR A 97 10.20 -3.74 10.05
N LEU A 98 9.82 -4.11 11.27
CA LEU A 98 10.59 -5.05 12.08
C LEU A 98 10.50 -6.46 11.51
N GLN A 99 9.34 -6.79 10.94
CA GLN A 99 9.08 -8.04 10.23
C GLN A 99 7.97 -7.82 9.19
N LEU A 100 8.15 -8.40 8.01
CA LEU A 100 7.11 -8.48 6.98
C LEU A 100 7.15 -9.86 6.32
N THR A 101 6.07 -10.61 6.47
CA THR A 101 5.92 -11.96 5.93
C THR A 101 4.76 -12.01 4.96
N ASP A 102 5.01 -12.47 3.73
CA ASP A 102 3.97 -12.86 2.80
C ASP A 102 4.01 -14.37 2.61
N ARG A 103 2.87 -15.02 2.84
CA ARG A 103 2.69 -16.45 2.66
C ARG A 103 1.67 -16.70 1.57
N TRP A 104 2.13 -17.38 0.53
CA TRP A 104 1.30 -17.81 -0.59
C TRP A 104 1.10 -19.31 -0.54
N ALA A 105 -0.14 -19.76 -0.71
CA ALA A 105 -0.47 -21.18 -0.76
C ALA A 105 -1.45 -21.48 -1.89
N LEU A 106 -1.03 -22.31 -2.86
CA LEU A 106 -1.93 -22.92 -3.84
C LEU A 106 -2.29 -24.33 -3.35
N ARG A 107 -3.54 -24.49 -2.95
CA ARG A 107 -4.07 -25.73 -2.38
C ARG A 107 -4.36 -26.77 -3.47
N GLY A 108 -4.42 -28.04 -3.07
CA GLY A 108 -4.73 -29.15 -3.99
C GLY A 108 -6.14 -29.11 -4.57
N ASP A 109 -7.05 -28.39 -3.92
CA ASP A 109 -8.41 -28.11 -4.41
C ASP A 109 -8.47 -26.91 -5.37
N GLY A 110 -7.34 -26.26 -5.66
CA GLY A 110 -7.21 -25.10 -6.55
C GLY A 110 -7.34 -23.74 -5.86
N ARG A 111 -7.69 -23.66 -4.57
CA ARG A 111 -7.79 -22.37 -3.86
C ARG A 111 -6.41 -21.73 -3.70
N LEU A 112 -6.34 -20.42 -3.94
CA LEU A 112 -5.13 -19.62 -3.71
C LEU A 112 -5.33 -18.77 -2.45
N ILE A 113 -4.41 -18.88 -1.51
CA ILE A 113 -4.42 -18.13 -0.25
C ILE A 113 -3.19 -17.24 -0.21
N HIS A 114 -3.40 -15.95 0.03
CA HIS A 114 -2.36 -14.98 0.35
C HIS A 114 -2.59 -14.48 1.76
N GLU A 115 -1.62 -14.67 2.65
CA GLU A 115 -1.64 -14.13 4.00
C GLU A 115 -0.42 -13.25 4.20
N GLN A 116 -0.63 -12.03 4.69
CA GLN A 116 0.45 -11.13 5.05
C GLN A 116 0.41 -10.85 6.55
N SER A 117 1.56 -10.96 7.19
CA SER A 117 1.76 -10.58 8.59
C SER A 117 2.89 -9.56 8.70
N SER A 118 2.66 -8.49 9.45
CA SER A 118 3.64 -7.42 9.61
C SER A 118 3.75 -6.92 11.05
N ARG A 119 4.95 -6.47 11.39
CA ARG A 119 5.27 -5.69 12.59
C ARG A 119 5.91 -4.38 12.13
N LEU A 120 5.13 -3.30 12.10
CA LEU A 120 5.55 -1.99 11.58
C LEU A 120 5.70 -0.99 12.72
N GLN A 121 6.91 -0.53 12.99
CA GLN A 121 7.17 0.50 13.98
C GLN A 121 7.06 1.88 13.35
N LEU A 122 6.32 2.80 14.00
CA LEU A 122 6.17 4.19 13.58
C LEU A 122 6.88 5.11 14.55
N ASN A 123 7.81 5.93 14.07
CA ASN A 123 8.69 6.76 14.91
C ASN A 123 8.34 8.25 14.90
N SER A 124 7.47 8.70 14.00
CA SER A 124 7.11 10.12 13.90
C SER A 124 5.61 10.35 13.67
N TYR A 125 5.16 11.55 13.99
CA TYR A 125 3.78 11.97 13.69
C TYR A 125 3.51 12.09 12.19
N LEU A 126 4.55 12.28 11.37
CA LEU A 126 4.41 12.24 9.92
C LEU A 126 4.04 10.82 9.48
N ALA A 127 4.75 9.82 9.99
CA ALA A 127 4.45 8.41 9.73
C ALA A 127 3.02 8.05 10.14
N ILE A 128 2.62 8.45 11.34
CA ILE A 128 1.29 8.18 11.91
C ILE A 128 0.18 8.84 11.09
N ASN A 129 0.29 10.15 10.81
CA ASN A 129 -0.83 10.92 10.28
C ASN A 129 -0.92 10.94 8.75
N ARG A 130 0.16 10.59 8.03
CA ARG A 130 0.25 10.77 6.58
C ARG A 130 0.71 9.53 5.82
N GLY A 131 1.40 8.61 6.47
CA GLY A 131 1.99 7.43 5.80
C GLY A 131 1.23 6.15 6.11
N TRP A 132 1.31 5.70 7.36
CA TRP A 132 1.02 4.32 7.77
C TRP A 132 0.03 4.22 8.94
N GLY A 133 -0.80 5.25 9.14
CA GLY A 133 -1.93 5.17 10.07
C GLY A 133 -3.04 4.23 9.61
N GLU A 134 -3.00 3.80 8.35
CA GLU A 134 -3.96 2.89 7.75
C GLU A 134 -3.27 1.96 6.73
N SER A 135 -3.75 0.73 6.64
CA SER A 135 -3.40 -0.21 5.58
C SER A 135 -4.53 -0.30 4.56
N LYS A 136 -4.15 -0.42 3.27
CA LYS A 136 -5.07 -0.36 2.12
C LYS A 136 -4.81 -1.51 1.17
N ILE A 137 -5.72 -2.49 1.13
CA ILE A 137 -5.56 -3.71 0.33
C ILE A 137 -6.72 -3.88 -0.64
N THR A 138 -6.42 -3.83 -1.94
CA THR A 138 -7.41 -4.08 -3.00
C THR A 138 -7.66 -5.57 -3.16
N TRP A 139 -8.92 -5.96 -3.35
CA TRP A 139 -9.35 -7.34 -3.60
C TRP A 139 -10.57 -7.35 -4.53
N ASP A 140 -10.87 -8.51 -5.11
CA ASP A 140 -12.02 -8.75 -5.98
C ASP A 140 -13.08 -9.62 -5.28
N PRO A 141 -14.17 -9.03 -4.73
CA PRO A 141 -15.21 -9.79 -4.05
C PRO A 141 -15.97 -10.78 -4.91
N ALA A 142 -15.88 -10.70 -6.25
CA ALA A 142 -16.48 -11.70 -7.11
C ALA A 142 -15.73 -13.04 -7.02
N VAL A 143 -14.45 -13.01 -6.66
CA VAL A 143 -13.56 -14.19 -6.70
C VAL A 143 -12.76 -14.44 -5.42
N GLU A 144 -12.76 -13.50 -4.49
CA GLU A 144 -11.98 -13.54 -3.26
C GLU A 144 -12.85 -13.37 -2.01
N THR A 145 -12.33 -13.85 -0.88
CA THR A 145 -12.79 -13.48 0.47
C THR A 145 -11.63 -12.82 1.21
N PHE A 146 -11.94 -11.80 2.01
CA PHE A 146 -10.94 -11.04 2.77
C PHE A 146 -11.18 -11.17 4.28
N GLU A 147 -10.15 -11.50 5.03
CA GLU A 147 -10.15 -11.59 6.49
C GLU A 147 -9.07 -10.69 7.09
N VAL A 148 -9.41 -9.90 8.12
CA VAL A 148 -8.43 -9.28 9.02
C VAL A 148 -8.31 -10.19 10.24
N LEU A 149 -7.15 -10.84 10.38
CA LEU A 149 -6.89 -11.81 11.45
C LEU A 149 -6.35 -11.14 12.71
N THR A 150 -5.60 -10.05 12.56
CA THR A 150 -5.05 -9.25 13.66
C THR A 150 -4.90 -7.81 13.20
N ASP A 151 -5.33 -6.88 14.04
CA ASP A 151 -5.00 -5.46 13.94
C ASP A 151 -4.93 -4.90 15.36
N ARG A 152 -3.71 -4.63 15.83
CA ARG A 152 -3.44 -4.14 17.17
C ARG A 152 -2.15 -3.34 17.21
N THR A 153 -2.04 -2.50 18.23
CA THR A 153 -0.88 -1.66 18.45
C THR A 153 -0.20 -2.03 19.75
N VAL A 154 1.11 -2.28 19.70
CA VAL A 154 1.98 -2.41 20.86
C VAL A 154 2.61 -1.04 21.13
N LEU A 155 2.26 -0.43 22.25
CA LEU A 155 2.79 0.87 22.66
C LEU A 155 4.26 0.75 23.10
N PRO A 156 5.03 1.86 23.10
CA PRO A 156 6.37 1.91 23.71
C PRO A 156 6.43 1.40 25.16
N SER A 157 5.33 1.53 25.91
CA SER A 157 5.19 0.99 27.27
C SER A 157 5.08 -0.54 27.33
N GLY A 158 4.88 -1.20 26.18
CA GLY A 158 4.58 -2.63 26.07
C GLY A 158 3.09 -2.96 26.17
N ALA A 159 2.21 -2.00 26.45
CA ALA A 159 0.77 -2.22 26.45
C ALA A 159 0.25 -2.53 25.03
N ILE A 160 -0.70 -3.45 24.93
CA ILE A 160 -1.32 -3.86 23.67
C ILE A 160 -2.73 -3.27 23.61
N VAL A 161 -3.06 -2.63 22.49
CA VAL A 161 -4.38 -2.07 22.22
C VAL A 161 -4.91 -2.67 20.92
N ASP A 162 -5.96 -3.50 21.01
CA ASP A 162 -6.64 -4.04 19.83
C ASP A 162 -7.45 -2.93 19.14
N ALA A 163 -7.43 -2.93 17.81
CA ALA A 163 -8.26 -2.02 17.05
C ALA A 163 -9.75 -2.35 17.25
N PRO A 164 -10.63 -1.34 17.39
CA PRO A 164 -12.05 -1.58 17.52
C PRO A 164 -12.63 -2.16 16.22
N ALA A 165 -13.71 -2.92 16.31
CA ALA A 165 -14.30 -3.60 15.13
C ALA A 165 -14.70 -2.65 13.98
N ASN A 166 -15.00 -1.38 14.29
CA ASN A 166 -15.33 -0.35 13.29
C ASN A 166 -14.11 0.30 12.62
N ALA A 167 -12.88 -0.11 12.97
CA ALA A 167 -11.65 0.36 12.34
C ALA A 167 -11.42 -0.23 10.93
N VAL A 168 -12.22 -1.22 10.54
CA VAL A 168 -12.12 -1.89 9.25
C VAL A 168 -13.30 -1.48 8.38
N VAL A 169 -13.01 -0.85 7.25
CA VAL A 169 -14.02 -0.39 6.28
C VAL A 169 -13.65 -0.83 4.88
N ASP A 170 -14.66 -0.97 4.02
CA ASP A 170 -14.46 -1.28 2.61
C ASP A 170 -14.82 -0.04 1.78
N ASP A 171 -13.98 0.33 0.82
CA ASP A 171 -14.25 1.39 -0.15
C ASP A 171 -13.98 0.96 -1.60
N GLN A 172 -14.24 1.86 -2.55
CA GLN A 172 -13.85 1.64 -3.94
C GLN A 172 -12.39 2.07 -4.14
N PRO A 173 -11.54 1.23 -4.75
CA PRO A 173 -10.19 1.64 -5.11
C PRO A 173 -10.22 2.88 -6.03
N PRO A 174 -9.39 3.90 -5.80
CA PRO A 174 -9.36 5.12 -6.63
C PRO A 174 -9.12 4.83 -8.12
N ALA A 175 -8.32 3.81 -8.43
CA ALA A 175 -8.05 3.40 -9.81
C ALA A 175 -9.29 2.85 -10.54
N ALA A 176 -10.30 2.38 -9.82
CA ALA A 176 -11.56 1.88 -10.38
C ALA A 176 -12.66 2.95 -10.45
N HIS A 177 -12.40 4.16 -9.94
CA HIS A 177 -13.41 5.22 -9.89
C HIS A 177 -13.81 5.66 -11.30
N GLY A 178 -15.11 5.81 -11.54
CA GLY A 178 -15.64 6.17 -12.85
C GLY A 178 -15.52 5.09 -13.94
N GLN A 179 -15.06 3.88 -13.59
CA GLN A 179 -14.89 2.79 -14.53
C GLN A 179 -15.88 1.64 -14.26
N PRO A 180 -16.95 1.50 -15.07
CA PRO A 180 -18.00 0.50 -14.82
C PRO A 180 -17.49 -0.95 -14.76
N LEU A 181 -16.52 -1.29 -15.60
CA LEU A 181 -15.95 -2.65 -15.69
C LEU A 181 -15.18 -3.09 -14.44
N TRP A 182 -14.71 -2.15 -13.61
CA TRP A 182 -13.98 -2.44 -12.37
C TRP A 182 -14.75 -1.98 -11.13
N SER A 183 -16.04 -1.65 -11.28
CA SER A 183 -16.88 -1.15 -10.20
C SER A 183 -17.14 -2.17 -9.09
N HIS A 184 -16.88 -3.46 -9.35
CA HIS A 184 -16.99 -4.54 -8.37
C HIS A 184 -15.77 -4.63 -7.45
N LEU A 185 -14.60 -4.11 -7.84
CA LEU A 185 -13.40 -4.14 -7.01
C LEU A 185 -13.62 -3.39 -5.70
N ARG A 186 -13.04 -3.90 -4.63
CA ARG A 186 -13.09 -3.28 -3.30
C ARG A 186 -11.69 -3.10 -2.77
N ARG A 187 -11.54 -2.19 -1.84
CA ARG A 187 -10.32 -2.03 -1.04
C ARG A 187 -10.68 -2.07 0.42
N LYS A 188 -10.01 -2.96 1.14
CA LYS A 188 -10.03 -3.01 2.60
C LYS A 188 -9.18 -1.87 3.12
N VAL A 189 -9.75 -1.02 3.95
CA VAL A 189 -9.06 0.00 4.71
C VAL A 189 -9.07 -0.43 6.17
N ILE A 190 -7.88 -0.63 6.73
CA ILE A 190 -7.66 -1.07 8.11
C ILE A 190 -7.02 0.10 8.84
N VAL A 191 -7.77 0.72 9.75
CA VAL A 191 -7.33 1.92 10.49
C VAL A 191 -6.66 1.51 11.80
N HIS A 192 -5.37 1.82 11.93
CA HIS A 192 -4.63 1.48 13.13
C HIS A 192 -4.91 2.51 14.24
N THR A 193 -5.20 2.04 15.45
CA THR A 193 -5.58 2.90 16.57
C THR A 193 -4.52 2.94 17.67
N ALA A 194 -4.63 3.90 18.59
CA ALA A 194 -3.69 4.12 19.69
C ALA A 194 -2.22 4.34 19.23
N LEU A 195 -2.03 4.99 18.08
CA LEU A 195 -0.70 5.27 17.55
C LEU A 195 -0.02 6.44 18.29
N GLU A 196 1.22 6.21 18.70
CA GLU A 196 2.15 7.22 19.19
C GLU A 196 3.57 6.91 18.70
N PRO A 197 4.51 7.90 18.66
CA PRO A 197 5.89 7.64 18.27
C PRO A 197 6.52 6.50 19.09
N GLY A 198 7.08 5.52 18.38
CA GLY A 198 7.66 4.28 18.93
C GLY A 198 6.69 3.10 19.00
N ALA A 199 5.39 3.31 18.70
CA ALA A 199 4.42 2.22 18.67
C ALA A 199 4.69 1.25 17.50
N VAL A 200 4.31 -0.01 17.69
CA VAL A 200 4.41 -1.08 16.69
C VAL A 200 3.01 -1.57 16.33
N ILE A 201 2.65 -1.42 15.07
CA ILE A 201 1.45 -2.03 14.49
C ILE A 201 1.74 -3.51 14.24
N GLU A 202 0.91 -4.39 14.77
CA GLU A 202 0.87 -5.80 14.43
C GLU A 202 -0.39 -6.07 13.62
N GLN A 203 -0.20 -6.33 12.33
CA GLN A 203 -1.29 -6.58 11.39
C GLN A 203 -1.13 -7.96 10.78
N THR A 204 -2.24 -8.68 10.63
CA THR A 204 -2.30 -9.87 9.77
C THR A 204 -3.62 -9.89 9.03
N TRP A 205 -3.56 -10.07 7.71
CA TRP A 205 -4.72 -10.22 6.85
C TRP A 205 -4.56 -11.40 5.90
N ARG A 206 -5.67 -11.91 5.41
CA ARG A 206 -5.72 -13.03 4.48
C ARG A 206 -6.72 -12.77 3.36
N VAL A 207 -6.29 -13.01 2.13
CA VAL A 207 -7.13 -13.09 0.94
C VAL A 207 -7.17 -14.54 0.48
N THR A 208 -8.38 -15.08 0.30
CA THR A 208 -8.58 -16.42 -0.27
C THR A 208 -9.33 -16.29 -1.58
N ARG A 209 -8.69 -16.67 -2.68
CA ARG A 209 -9.31 -16.76 -4.01
C ARG A 209 -9.87 -18.15 -4.26
N ARG A 210 -11.09 -18.22 -4.79
CA ARG A 210 -11.77 -19.48 -5.11
C ARG A 210 -11.07 -20.24 -6.24
N ALA A 211 -11.21 -21.57 -6.21
CA ALA A 211 -10.46 -22.50 -7.05
C ALA A 211 -10.71 -22.36 -8.56
N ASP A 212 -11.89 -21.91 -8.95
CA ASP A 212 -12.32 -21.75 -10.34
C ASP A 212 -11.92 -20.40 -10.95
N ALA A 213 -11.32 -19.49 -10.17
CA ALA A 213 -10.92 -18.16 -10.65
C ALA A 213 -9.56 -18.18 -11.37
N THR A 214 -8.54 -18.80 -10.78
CA THR A 214 -7.20 -18.93 -11.40
C THR A 214 -6.54 -20.25 -10.99
N PRO A 215 -6.21 -21.15 -11.93
CA PRO A 215 -5.61 -22.45 -11.62
C PRO A 215 -4.09 -22.42 -11.41
N TRP A 216 -3.48 -21.24 -11.29
CA TRP A 216 -2.06 -21.06 -11.04
C TRP A 216 -1.81 -19.99 -9.97
N LEU A 217 -0.61 -20.04 -9.37
CA LEU A 217 -0.09 -19.00 -8.49
C LEU A 217 0.86 -18.14 -9.30
N GLU A 218 0.61 -16.84 -9.30
CA GLU A 218 1.46 -15.82 -9.88
C GLU A 218 1.50 -14.64 -8.91
N ALA A 219 2.70 -14.27 -8.47
CA ALA A 219 2.91 -13.18 -7.52
C ALA A 219 4.22 -12.46 -7.83
N ALA A 220 4.22 -11.14 -7.68
CA ALA A 220 5.39 -10.30 -7.76
C ALA A 220 5.47 -9.44 -6.50
N GLU A 221 6.34 -9.86 -5.58
CA GLU A 221 6.49 -9.21 -4.29
C GLU A 221 7.76 -8.35 -4.25
N PRO A 222 7.65 -7.06 -3.88
CA PRO A 222 8.84 -6.25 -3.67
C PRO A 222 9.63 -6.77 -2.46
N LEU A 223 10.94 -6.96 -2.69
CA LEU A 223 11.90 -7.22 -1.60
C LEU A 223 12.37 -5.93 -0.94
N TYR A 224 12.40 -4.83 -1.69
CA TYR A 224 12.72 -3.48 -1.22
C TYR A 224 11.44 -2.66 -1.15
N LEU A 225 11.24 -1.98 -0.03
CA LEU A 225 10.13 -1.06 0.20
C LEU A 225 10.64 0.37 0.33
N ASP A 226 9.71 1.32 0.35
CA ASP A 226 9.96 2.75 0.55
C ASP A 226 10.50 3.07 1.96
N ILE A 227 10.31 2.15 2.91
CA ILE A 227 10.88 2.20 4.25
C ILE A 227 11.78 0.98 4.53
N PRO A 228 12.72 1.10 5.48
CA PRO A 228 13.57 0.00 5.86
C PRO A 228 12.78 -1.23 6.32
N VAL A 229 13.30 -2.42 6.00
CA VAL A 229 12.75 -3.71 6.42
C VAL A 229 13.86 -4.51 7.08
N ARG A 230 13.71 -4.79 8.37
CA ARG A 230 14.68 -5.57 9.14
C ARG A 230 14.65 -7.06 8.78
N GLU A 231 13.46 -7.62 8.62
CA GLU A 231 13.27 -9.00 8.23
C GLU A 231 12.12 -9.11 7.21
N ARG A 232 12.44 -9.60 6.01
CA ARG A 232 11.48 -9.91 4.95
C ARG A 232 11.46 -11.40 4.72
N LEU A 233 10.27 -11.99 4.77
CA LEU A 233 10.06 -13.41 4.51
C LEU A 233 8.98 -13.57 3.44
N ILE A 234 9.27 -14.38 2.43
CA ILE A 234 8.29 -14.83 1.44
C ILE A 234 8.26 -16.34 1.51
N GLU A 235 7.08 -16.88 1.83
CA GLU A 235 6.83 -18.31 1.91
C GLU A 235 5.88 -18.72 0.78
N VAL A 236 6.24 -19.78 0.05
CA VAL A 236 5.43 -20.30 -1.05
C VAL A 236 5.20 -21.78 -0.84
N ASP A 237 3.93 -22.18 -0.79
CA ASP A 237 3.47 -23.57 -0.64
C ASP A 237 2.57 -23.95 -1.82
N VAL A 238 3.04 -24.83 -2.70
CA VAL A 238 2.28 -25.29 -3.86
C VAL A 238 2.02 -26.79 -3.71
N ALA A 239 0.75 -27.15 -3.58
CA ALA A 239 0.36 -28.54 -3.37
C ALA A 239 0.81 -29.42 -4.55
N GLY A 240 1.66 -30.40 -4.27
CA GLY A 240 2.12 -31.40 -5.23
C GLY A 240 3.01 -30.88 -6.36
N ARG A 241 3.53 -29.64 -6.26
CA ARG A 241 4.44 -29.05 -7.26
C ARG A 241 5.58 -28.31 -6.59
N GLU A 242 6.70 -28.20 -7.28
CA GLU A 242 7.80 -27.32 -6.84
C GLU A 242 7.57 -25.90 -7.39
N PRO A 243 7.55 -24.86 -6.54
CA PRO A 243 7.43 -23.50 -7.03
C PRO A 243 8.71 -23.07 -7.76
N VAL A 244 8.55 -22.47 -8.93
CA VAL A 244 9.64 -21.77 -9.61
C VAL A 244 9.64 -20.33 -9.13
N TRP A 245 10.79 -19.82 -8.73
CA TRP A 245 10.97 -18.46 -8.28
C TRP A 245 12.29 -17.90 -8.79
N GLN A 246 12.33 -16.58 -8.94
CA GLN A 246 13.54 -15.84 -9.26
C GLN A 246 13.56 -14.55 -8.45
N VAL A 247 14.75 -14.16 -7.99
CA VAL A 247 14.97 -12.83 -7.42
C VAL A 247 15.60 -12.01 -8.54
N THR A 248 14.83 -11.05 -9.05
CA THR A 248 15.31 -10.14 -10.09
C THR A 248 15.89 -8.89 -9.41
N THR A 249 17.20 -8.74 -9.44
CA THR A 249 17.83 -7.43 -9.18
C THR A 249 17.66 -6.56 -10.42
N PRO A 250 17.43 -5.25 -10.29
CA PRO A 250 17.47 -4.34 -11.43
C PRO A 250 18.84 -4.43 -12.10
N VAL A 251 18.86 -4.41 -13.43
CA VAL A 251 20.12 -4.23 -14.17
C VAL A 251 20.47 -2.75 -14.10
N PRO A 252 21.64 -2.37 -13.54
CA PRO A 252 22.08 -0.98 -13.59
C PRO A 252 22.21 -0.52 -15.05
N GLY A 253 21.55 0.59 -15.41
CA GLY A 253 21.62 1.18 -16.75
C GLY A 253 20.51 0.80 -17.73
N MET A 254 19.46 0.09 -17.31
CA MET A 254 18.26 -0.11 -18.12
C MET A 254 17.35 1.11 -17.99
N ASP A 255 17.56 2.11 -18.86
CA ASP A 255 16.60 3.19 -19.07
C ASP A 255 15.31 2.55 -19.61
N LEU A 256 14.26 2.50 -18.80
CA LEU A 256 12.90 2.23 -19.28
C LEU A 256 12.36 3.47 -19.98
N ALA A 257 13.04 3.90 -21.05
CA ALA A 257 12.46 4.85 -21.98
C ALA A 257 11.27 4.16 -22.68
N PRO A 258 10.10 4.80 -22.80
CA PRO A 258 9.07 4.29 -23.68
C PRO A 258 9.59 4.43 -25.12
N GLU A 259 10.10 3.35 -25.70
CA GLU A 259 10.26 3.27 -27.14
C GLU A 259 8.87 3.37 -27.78
N ARG A 260 8.46 4.58 -28.14
CA ARG A 260 7.40 4.79 -29.11
C ARG A 260 7.92 4.30 -30.47
N HIS A 261 7.56 3.09 -30.83
CA HIS A 261 7.61 2.64 -32.22
C HIS A 261 6.36 3.11 -32.96
N GLY A 262 6.52 4.12 -33.82
CA GLY A 262 5.73 4.47 -35.02
C GLY A 262 4.22 4.77 -34.84
N THR A 263 3.63 5.76 -35.49
CA THR A 263 3.93 6.42 -36.77
C THR A 263 3.80 7.93 -36.70
#